data_AF-A0A2C6DUU6-F1
#
_entry.id   AF-A0A2C6DUU6-F1
#
_cell.length_a   1.000
_cell.length_b   1.000
_cell.length_c   1.000
_cell.angle_alpha   90.00
_cell.angle_beta   90.00
_cell.angle_gamma   90.00
#
_symmetry.space_group_name_H-M   'P 1'
#
loop_
_entity.id
_entity.type
_entity.pdbx_description
1 polymer ?
#
loop_
_entity_poly.entity_id
_entity_poly.type
_entity_poly.pdbx_seq_one_letter_code
_entity_poly.pdbx_strand_id
1 'polypeptide(L)'
;MWLVWAVVAVVVSIVMCVYNVSAMVLGASIWAKTLAVIVGAILGWIGAIIGQGIRNFAHPDIVFTHGGLFSLVGIKLFWLCGPQLIGLVFGVALGMALILN
;
A
#
# COMPACT_ATOMS: atom_id res chain seq x y z
N MET A 1 1.25 14.20 -6.22
CA MET A 1 0.56 13.00 -6.71
C MET A 1 -0.14 12.20 -5.58
N TRP A 2 -0.69 12.86 -4.57
CA TRP A 2 -1.43 12.27 -3.45
C TRP A 2 -2.78 11.63 -3.81
N LEU A 3 -3.52 12.19 -4.77
CA LEU A 3 -4.83 11.68 -5.19
C LEU A 3 -4.75 10.35 -5.94
N VAL A 4 -3.67 10.11 -6.68
CA VAL A 4 -3.45 8.82 -7.36
C VAL A 4 -3.38 7.68 -6.34
N TRP A 5 -2.75 7.93 -5.19
CA TRP A 5 -2.66 6.94 -4.11
C TRP A 5 -4.02 6.62 -3.47
N ALA A 6 -4.97 7.56 -3.46
CA ALA A 6 -6.32 7.27 -2.99
C ALA A 6 -7.03 6.27 -3.91
N VAL A 7 -6.94 6.47 -5.23
CA VAL A 7 -7.50 5.54 -6.22
C VAL A 7 -6.83 4.16 -6.11
N VAL A 8 -5.50 4.13 -6.00
CA VAL A 8 -4.74 2.87 -5.83
C VAL A 8 -5.14 2.16 -4.54
N ALA A 9 -5.33 2.89 -3.44
CA ALA A 9 -5.73 2.30 -2.16
C ALA A 9 -7.13 1.66 -2.21
N VAL A 10 -8.07 2.27 -2.92
CA VAL A 10 -9.40 1.69 -3.16
C VAL A 10 -9.27 0.39 -3.95
N VAL A 11 -8.55 0.40 -5.07
CA VAL A 11 -8.36 -0.79 -5.91
C VAL A 11 -7.69 -1.92 -5.13
N VAL A 12 -6.60 -1.62 -4.40
CA VAL A 12 -5.87 -2.62 -3.62
C VAL A 12 -6.72 -3.16 -2.47
N SER A 13 -7.54 -2.32 -1.82
CA SER A 13 -8.47 -2.78 -0.77
C SER A 13 -9.53 -3.74 -1.30
N ILE A 14 -10.10 -3.45 -2.48
CA ILE A 14 -11.07 -4.34 -3.13
C ILE A 14 -10.40 -5.67 -3.48
N VAL A 15 -9.25 -5.64 -4.16
CA VAL A 15 -8.50 -6.84 -4.54
C VAL A 15 -8.15 -7.66 -3.31
N MET A 16 -7.63 -7.02 -2.25
CA MET A 16 -7.25 -7.72 -1.02
C MET A 16 -8.45 -8.34 -0.31
N CYS A 17 -9.64 -7.72 -0.36
CA CYS A 17 -10.85 -8.30 0.21
C CYS A 17 -11.39 -9.47 -0.62
N VAL A 18 -11.39 -9.35 -1.96
CA VAL A 18 -11.93 -10.36 -2.89
C VAL A 18 -11.09 -11.64 -2.90
N TYR A 19 -9.77 -11.52 -2.90
CA TYR A 19 -8.86 -12.67 -2.93
C TYR A 19 -8.51 -13.21 -1.53
N ASN A 20 -9.16 -12.74 -0.46
CA ASN A 20 -8.95 -13.24 0.88
C ASN A 20 -9.75 -14.53 1.12
N VAL A 21 -9.03 -15.64 1.25
CA VAL A 21 -9.59 -16.99 1.48
C VAL A 21 -9.69 -17.37 2.96
N SER A 22 -9.44 -16.44 3.88
CA SER A 22 -9.61 -16.69 5.32
C SER A 22 -11.06 -17.01 5.66
N ALA A 23 -11.27 -18.02 6.50
CA ALA A 23 -12.60 -18.40 6.98
C ALA A 23 -13.36 -17.22 7.63
N MET A 24 -12.64 -16.32 8.31
CA MET A 24 -13.21 -15.10 8.90
C MET A 24 -13.76 -14.15 7.83
N VAL A 25 -13.02 -13.94 6.75
CA VAL A 25 -13.45 -13.06 5.67
C VAL A 25 -14.56 -13.70 4.85
N LEU A 26 -14.53 -15.01 4.63
CA LEU A 26 -15.59 -15.73 3.91
C LEU A 26 -16.92 -15.74 4.67
N GLY A 27 -16.89 -15.86 6.01
CA GLY A 27 -18.07 -15.80 6.87
C GLY A 27 -18.60 -14.38 7.14
N ALA A 28 -17.85 -13.34 6.77
CA ALA A 28 -18.24 -11.95 7.04
C ALA A 28 -19.40 -11.49 6.14
N SER A 29 -20.30 -10.68 6.71
CA SER A 29 -21.41 -10.08 5.98
C SER A 29 -20.93 -9.08 4.91
N ILE A 30 -21.78 -8.80 3.92
CA ILE A 30 -21.49 -7.81 2.87
C ILE A 30 -21.19 -6.42 3.45
N TRP A 31 -21.85 -6.07 4.56
CA TRP A 31 -21.65 -4.80 5.26
C TRP A 31 -20.28 -4.74 5.94
N ALA A 32 -19.86 -5.82 6.61
CA ALA A 32 -18.53 -5.91 7.21
C ALA A 32 -17.43 -5.83 6.13
N LYS A 33 -17.60 -6.52 5.00
CA LYS A 33 -16.67 -6.45 3.86
C LYS A 33 -16.59 -5.03 3.28
N THR A 34 -17.72 -4.37 3.09
CA THR A 34 -17.77 -2.99 2.56
C THR A 34 -17.08 -2.02 3.50
N LEU A 35 -17.35 -2.13 4.80
CA LEU A 35 -16.69 -1.31 5.81
C LEU A 35 -15.17 -1.56 5.84
N ALA A 36 -14.75 -2.82 5.75
CA ALA A 36 -13.34 -3.19 5.69
C ALA A 36 -12.64 -2.59 4.46
N VAL A 37 -13.29 -2.59 3.29
CA VAL A 37 -12.78 -1.93 2.08
C VAL A 37 -12.64 -0.42 2.27
N ILE A 38 -13.62 0.24 2.89
CA ILE A 38 -13.56 1.68 3.15
C ILE A 38 -12.41 2.01 4.12
N VAL A 39 -12.34 1.30 5.25
CA VAL A 39 -11.31 1.52 6.28
C VAL A 39 -9.92 1.17 5.74
N GLY A 40 -9.80 0.05 5.01
CA GLY A 40 -8.58 -0.34 4.32
C GLY A 40 -8.13 0.71 3.30
N ALA A 41 -9.04 1.28 2.51
CA ALA A 41 -8.71 2.30 1.52
C ALA A 41 -8.23 3.61 2.18
N ILE A 42 -8.88 4.04 3.26
CA ILE A 42 -8.49 5.23 4.02
C ILE A 42 -7.08 5.04 4.63
N LEU A 43 -6.87 3.92 5.33
CA LEU A 43 -5.59 3.65 5.97
C LEU A 43 -4.47 3.35 4.97
N GLY A 44 -4.78 2.70 3.85
CA GLY A 44 -3.86 2.52 2.73
C GLY A 44 -3.45 3.85 2.09
N TRP A 45 -4.39 4.77 1.91
CA TRP A 45 -4.09 6.12 1.41
C TRP A 45 -3.20 6.90 2.38
N ILE A 46 -3.51 6.87 3.68
CA ILE A 46 -2.67 7.48 4.72
C ILE A 46 -1.26 6.87 4.73
N GLY A 47 -1.16 5.54 4.68
CA GLY A 47 0.11 4.83 4.61
C GLY A 47 0.94 5.23 3.39
N ALA A 48 0.32 5.39 2.22
CA ALA A 48 0.99 5.87 1.01
C ALA A 48 1.49 7.32 1.14
N ILE A 49 0.72 8.20 1.80
CA ILE A 49 1.15 9.58 2.11
C ILE A 49 2.38 9.56 3.03
N ILE A 50 2.37 8.73 4.07
CA ILE A 50 3.52 8.56 4.97
C ILE A 50 4.73 8.05 4.19
N GLY A 51 4.57 7.05 3.34
CA GLY A 51 5.62 6.55 2.45
C GLY A 51 6.15 7.64 1.52
N GLN A 52 5.29 8.55 1.05
CA GLN A 52 5.73 9.70 0.27
C GLN A 52 6.56 10.68 1.09
N GLY A 53 6.19 10.92 2.36
CA GLY A 53 7.01 11.67 3.30
C GLY A 53 8.39 11.06 3.49
N ILE A 54 8.46 9.74 3.69
CA ILE A 54 9.73 9.01 3.83
C ILE A 54 10.59 9.15 2.56
N ARG A 55 10.00 8.99 1.38
CA ARG A 55 10.72 9.21 0.12
C ARG A 55 11.29 10.63 0.06
N ASN A 56 10.47 11.64 0.33
CA ASN A 56 10.93 13.03 0.23
C ASN A 56 12.04 13.36 1.24
N PHE A 57 12.04 12.67 2.39
CA PHE A 57 13.04 12.87 3.44
C PHE A 57 14.36 12.10 3.17
N ALA A 58 14.26 10.85 2.72
CA ALA A 58 15.40 9.93 2.67
C ALA A 58 15.95 9.69 1.26
N HIS A 59 15.28 10.18 0.21
CA HIS A 59 15.74 9.99 -1.17
C HIS A 59 17.09 10.67 -1.39
N PRO A 60 18.15 9.91 -1.71
CA PRO A 60 19.47 10.48 -1.95
C PRO A 60 19.53 11.21 -3.30
N ASP A 61 20.25 12.33 -3.36
CA ASP A 61 20.47 13.09 -4.60
C ASP A 61 21.39 12.35 -5.58
N ILE A 62 22.37 11.59 -5.06
CA ILE A 62 23.34 10.83 -5.84
C ILE A 62 23.42 9.41 -5.25
N VAL A 63 23.32 8.42 -6.13
CA VAL A 63 23.43 7.00 -5.77
C VAL A 63 24.55 6.37 -6.58
N PHE A 64 25.57 5.87 -5.88
CA PHE A 64 26.63 5.07 -6.47
C PHE A 64 26.29 3.59 -6.29
N THR A 65 26.19 2.85 -7.39
CA THR A 65 25.95 1.39 -7.35
C THR A 65 27.20 0.66 -7.81
N HIS A 66 27.62 -0.36 -7.07
CA HIS A 66 28.72 -1.25 -7.47
C HIS A 66 28.27 -2.43 -8.34
N GLY A 67 26.97 -2.51 -8.69
CA GLY A 67 26.41 -3.51 -9.60
C GLY A 67 26.15 -2.97 -11.00
N GLY A 68 25.84 -3.88 -11.94
CA GLY A 68 25.48 -3.53 -13.32
C GLY A 68 24.12 -2.82 -13.47
N LEU A 69 23.60 -2.77 -14.69
CA LEU A 69 22.36 -2.02 -15.02
C LEU A 69 21.18 -2.31 -14.08
N PHE A 70 21.00 -3.56 -13.65
CA PHE A 70 19.89 -3.97 -12.78
C PHE A 70 19.92 -3.34 -11.39
N SER A 71 21.09 -3.10 -10.78
CA SER A 71 21.15 -2.45 -9.46
C SER A 71 20.76 -0.98 -9.56
N LEU A 72 21.12 -0.32 -10.67
CA LEU A 72 20.75 1.07 -10.93
C LEU A 72 19.26 1.22 -11.22
N VAL A 73 18.68 0.30 -12.00
CA VAL A 73 17.24 0.29 -12.29
C VAL A 73 16.43 -0.01 -11.03
N GLY A 74 16.86 -1.00 -10.22
CA GLY A 74 16.18 -1.37 -8.98
C GLY A 74 16.13 -0.22 -7.97
N ILE A 75 17.25 0.49 -7.77
CA ILE A 75 17.27 1.61 -6.81
C ILE A 75 16.41 2.78 -7.29
N LYS A 76 16.41 3.07 -8.60
CA LYS A 76 15.51 4.08 -9.17
C LYS A 76 14.04 3.70 -9.02
N LEU A 77 13.68 2.43 -9.25
CA LEU A 77 12.31 1.93 -9.06
C LEU A 77 11.87 1.97 -7.59
N PHE A 78 12.73 1.52 -6.67
CA PHE A 78 12.46 1.59 -5.23
C PHE A 78 12.15 3.02 -4.80
N TRP A 79 12.96 3.98 -5.25
CA TRP A 79 12.75 5.37 -4.90
C TRP A 79 11.62 6.04 -5.69
N LEU A 80 11.18 5.47 -6.81
CA LEU A 80 10.02 5.95 -7.56
C LEU A 80 8.71 5.74 -6.79
N CYS A 81 8.53 4.58 -6.15
CA CYS A 81 7.26 4.24 -5.50
C CYS A 81 7.33 3.24 -4.33
N GLY A 82 8.51 2.72 -3.97
CA GLY A 82 8.71 1.67 -2.99
C GLY A 82 8.13 2.01 -1.60
N PRO A 83 8.59 3.09 -0.93
CA PRO A 83 8.06 3.48 0.38
C PRO A 83 6.54 3.67 0.38
N GLN A 84 5.97 4.25 -0.69
CA GLN A 84 4.54 4.46 -0.85
C GLN A 84 3.78 3.14 -0.97
N LEU A 85 4.29 2.20 -1.78
CA LEU A 85 3.69 0.88 -1.96
C LEU A 85 3.71 0.06 -0.67
N ILE A 86 4.81 0.13 0.08
CA ILE A 86 4.93 -0.51 1.40
C ILE A 86 3.87 0.07 2.35
N GLY A 87 3.82 1.39 2.49
CA GLY A 87 2.84 2.05 3.35
C GLY A 87 1.40 1.74 2.94
N LEU A 88 1.12 1.69 1.64
CA LEU A 88 -0.19 1.34 1.09
C LEU A 88 -0.62 -0.08 1.50
N VAL A 89 0.22 -1.08 1.23
CA VAL A 89 -0.09 -2.48 1.53
C VAL A 89 -0.28 -2.69 3.03
N PHE A 90 0.60 -2.15 3.87
CA PHE A 90 0.46 -2.24 5.32
C PHE A 90 -0.81 -1.52 5.83
N GLY A 91 -1.11 -0.33 5.32
CA GLY A 91 -2.30 0.42 5.69
C GLY A 91 -3.60 -0.32 5.32
N VAL A 92 -3.67 -0.88 4.11
CA VAL A 92 -4.81 -1.69 3.67
C VAL A 92 -4.96 -2.94 4.54
N ALA A 93 -3.87 -3.69 4.74
CA ALA A 93 -3.88 -4.91 5.53
C ALA A 93 -4.34 -4.65 6.97
N LEU A 94 -3.83 -3.58 7.59
CA LEU A 94 -4.21 -3.18 8.94
C LEU A 94 -5.68 -2.75 9.01
N GLY A 95 -6.17 -1.97 8.04
CA GLY A 95 -7.57 -1.57 8.00
C GLY A 95 -8.54 -2.74 7.79
N MET A 96 -8.14 -3.73 6.99
CA MET A 96 -8.90 -4.97 6.83
C MET A 96 -8.93 -5.76 8.12
N ALA A 97 -7.77 -5.93 8.77
CA ALA A 97 -7.68 -6.64 10.04
C ALA A 97 -8.61 -5.99 11.08
N LEU A 98 -8.55 -4.67 11.27
CA LEU A 98 -9.38 -3.96 12.26
C LEU A 98 -10.89 -4.26 12.17
N ILE A 99 -11.40 -4.60 10.98
CA ILE A 99 -12.82 -4.90 10.76
C ILE A 99 -13.10 -6.40 10.64
N LEU A 100 -12.19 -7.17 10.03
CA LEU A 100 -12.34 -8.59 9.71
C LEU A 100 -11.37 -9.46 10.53
N ASN A 101 -11.38 -9.25 11.85
CA ASN A 101 -10.66 -10.06 12.85
C ASN A 101 -11.52 -11.17 13.44
#